data_AF-A0A7S3TP55-F1
#
_entry.id   AF-A0A7S3TP55-F1
#
_cell.length_a   1.000
_cell.length_b   1.000
_cell.length_c   1.000
_cell.angle_alpha   90.00
_cell.angle_beta   90.00
_cell.angle_gamma   90.00
#
_symmetry.space_group_name_H-M   'P 1'
#
loop_
_entity.id
_entity.type
_entity.pdbx_description
1 polymer ?
#
loop_
_entity_poly.entity_id
_entity_poly.type
_entity_poly.pdbx_seq_one_letter_code
_entity_poly.pdbx_strand_id
1 'polypeptide(L)'
;HSLVLAKYAAPPQPTPPPSPPPSPPTLGIFSDKPALQTAVDLWCSDEPAGLAQYGHISGWDVSAITDMSMLFCGHSWCASSGGGSTTGKDTCNPDIGSWDVSAATDMSGMFDGASSF
;
A
#
# COMPACT_ATOMS: atom_id res chain seq x y z
N HIS A 1 -39.48 48.68 25.13
CA HIS A 1 -38.23 48.35 24.41
C HIS A 1 -37.59 47.12 25.03
N SER A 2 -37.59 45.99 24.33
CA SER A 2 -36.42 45.12 24.17
C SER A 2 -36.85 43.89 23.37
N LEU A 3 -36.55 43.96 22.08
CA LEU A 3 -36.54 42.82 21.16
C LEU A 3 -35.36 41.93 21.55
N VAL A 4 -35.59 40.64 21.80
CA VAL A 4 -34.51 39.65 21.88
C VAL A 4 -34.69 38.67 20.73
N LEU A 5 -33.70 38.71 19.83
CA LEU A 5 -33.59 37.94 18.61
C LEU A 5 -33.79 36.43 18.83
N ALA A 6 -34.76 35.86 18.11
CA ALA A 6 -34.80 34.42 17.89
C ALA A 6 -33.64 34.03 16.97
N LYS A 7 -32.67 33.28 17.50
CA LYS A 7 -31.61 32.64 16.72
C LYS A 7 -32.23 31.51 15.90
N TYR A 8 -32.11 31.58 14.58
CA TYR A 8 -32.43 30.46 13.70
C TYR A 8 -31.44 29.33 13.95
N ALA A 9 -31.93 28.19 14.46
CA ALA A 9 -31.16 26.95 14.51
C ALA A 9 -31.18 26.29 13.12
N ALA A 10 -30.02 25.85 12.65
CA ALA A 10 -29.90 25.10 11.41
C ALA A 10 -30.62 23.73 11.53
N PRO A 11 -31.19 23.19 10.44
CA PRO A 11 -31.84 21.89 10.46
C PRO A 11 -30.85 20.78 10.82
N PRO A 12 -31.30 19.69 11.48
CA PRO A 12 -30.44 18.56 11.82
C PRO A 12 -29.86 17.94 10.55
N GLN A 13 -28.53 17.80 10.50
CA GLN A 13 -27.83 17.09 9.44
C GLN A 13 -28.22 15.60 9.49
N PRO A 14 -28.48 14.93 8.35
CA PRO A 14 -28.72 13.49 8.33
C PRO A 14 -27.53 12.76 8.95
N THR A 15 -27.81 11.85 9.88
CA THR A 15 -26.79 11.01 10.52
C THR A 15 -26.01 10.24 9.46
N PRO A 16 -24.66 10.18 9.54
CA PRO A 16 -23.89 9.31 8.65
C PRO A 16 -24.41 7.87 8.78
N PRO A 17 -24.41 7.08 7.68
CA PRO A 17 -24.78 5.67 7.75
C PRO A 17 -23.92 4.95 8.79
N PRO A 18 -24.43 3.88 9.44
CA PRO A 18 -23.63 3.09 10.37
C PRO A 18 -22.35 2.64 9.66
N SER A 19 -21.19 2.82 10.31
CA SER A 19 -19.91 2.29 9.83
C SER A 19 -20.10 0.81 9.48
N PRO A 20 -19.59 0.33 8.33
CA PRO A 20 -19.67 -1.08 8.00
C PRO A 20 -19.08 -1.92 9.16
N PRO A 21 -19.57 -3.15 9.37
CA PRO A 21 -19.00 -4.07 10.36
C PRO A 21 -17.48 -4.16 10.16
N PRO A 22 -16.68 -4.48 11.19
CA PRO A 22 -15.24 -4.63 11.03
C PRO A 22 -14.99 -5.61 9.89
N SER A 23 -14.44 -5.08 8.78
CA SER A 23 -14.17 -5.85 7.58
C SER A 23 -13.32 -7.06 7.94
N PRO A 24 -13.48 -8.21 7.25
CA PRO A 24 -12.49 -9.27 7.33
C PRO A 24 -11.09 -8.67 7.11
N PRO A 25 -10.03 -9.21 7.75
CA PRO A 25 -8.68 -8.68 7.59
C PRO A 25 -8.41 -8.50 6.10
N THR A 26 -8.20 -7.25 5.71
CA THR A 26 -8.18 -6.81 4.31
C THR A 26 -6.81 -7.17 3.76
N LEU A 27 -6.66 -8.45 3.44
CA LEU A 27 -5.42 -9.04 2.93
C LEU A 27 -4.93 -8.19 1.75
N GLY A 28 -3.64 -7.87 1.76
CA GLY A 28 -3.00 -7.13 0.67
C GLY A 28 -3.38 -5.64 0.58
N ILE A 29 -3.94 -5.02 1.63
CA ILE A 29 -4.14 -3.56 1.67
C ILE A 29 -2.99 -2.89 2.41
N PHE A 30 -2.38 -1.89 1.78
CA PHE A 30 -1.23 -1.17 2.32
C PHE A 30 -1.52 0.33 2.42
N SER A 31 -1.27 0.91 3.60
CA SER A 31 -1.41 2.36 3.84
C SER A 31 -0.07 3.09 3.94
N ASP A 32 1.04 2.35 4.00
CA ASP A 32 2.39 2.90 4.05
C ASP A 32 3.41 1.99 3.35
N LYS A 33 4.53 2.60 2.95
CA LYS A 33 5.62 1.91 2.26
C LYS A 33 6.24 0.79 3.11
N PRO A 34 6.53 0.96 4.41
CA PRO A 34 7.14 -0.12 5.20
C PRO A 34 6.31 -1.42 5.23
N ALA A 35 4.99 -1.31 5.33
CA ALA A 35 4.10 -2.47 5.27
C ALA A 35 4.14 -3.14 3.90
N LEU A 36 4.06 -2.35 2.82
CA LEU A 36 4.18 -2.87 1.45
C LEU A 36 5.54 -3.54 1.22
N GLN A 37 6.63 -2.88 1.62
CA GLN A 37 7.99 -3.40 1.49
C GLN A 37 8.13 -4.75 2.17
N THR A 38 7.60 -4.91 3.40
CA THR A 38 7.63 -6.18 4.13
C THR A 38 6.91 -7.29 3.35
N ALA A 39 5.75 -6.98 2.76
CA ALA A 39 5.01 -7.95 1.96
C ALA A 39 5.75 -8.32 0.66
N VAL A 40 6.33 -7.34 -0.04
CA VAL A 40 7.11 -7.59 -1.25
C VAL A 40 8.37 -8.43 -0.92
N ASP A 41 9.04 -8.14 0.18
CA ASP A 41 10.22 -8.88 0.62
C ASP A 41 9.89 -10.33 0.93
N LEU A 42 8.74 -10.58 1.59
CA LEU A 42 8.24 -11.93 1.80
C LEU A 42 7.90 -12.61 0.48
N TRP A 43 7.14 -11.96 -0.39
CA TRP A 43 6.74 -12.54 -1.68
C TRP A 43 7.96 -12.96 -2.53
N CYS A 44 8.98 -12.12 -2.61
CA CYS A 44 10.16 -12.41 -3.43
C CYS A 44 11.11 -13.44 -2.81
N SER A 45 11.05 -13.66 -1.49
CA SER A 45 11.88 -14.67 -0.82
C SER A 45 11.16 -16.01 -0.64
N ASP A 46 9.83 -15.99 -0.48
CA ASP A 46 8.94 -17.14 -0.30
C ASP A 46 7.53 -16.77 -0.79
N GLU A 47 7.27 -17.01 -2.08
CA GLU A 47 5.98 -16.73 -2.71
C GLU A 47 4.81 -17.45 -1.99
N PRO A 48 4.88 -18.76 -1.66
CA PRO A 48 3.83 -19.42 -0.88
C PRO A 48 3.49 -18.72 0.45
N ALA A 49 4.51 -18.24 1.19
CA ALA A 49 4.28 -17.50 2.42
C ALA A 49 3.65 -16.13 2.15
N GLY A 50 4.11 -15.40 1.13
CA GLY A 50 3.52 -14.14 0.69
C GLY A 50 2.05 -14.30 0.31
N LEU A 51 1.73 -15.32 -0.48
CA LEU A 51 0.37 -15.67 -0.88
C LEU A 51 -0.52 -16.00 0.32
N ALA A 52 -0.02 -16.78 1.27
CA ALA A 52 -0.77 -17.15 2.47
C ALA A 52 -1.04 -15.96 3.40
N GLN A 53 -0.12 -15.00 3.47
CA GLN A 53 -0.20 -13.88 4.41
C GLN A 53 -0.90 -12.63 3.84
N TYR A 54 -0.72 -12.33 2.56
CA TYR A 54 -1.18 -11.09 1.93
C TYR A 54 -2.11 -11.33 0.74
N GLY A 55 -2.34 -12.59 0.35
CA GLY A 55 -3.02 -12.91 -0.89
C GLY A 55 -2.10 -12.70 -2.10
N HIS A 56 -2.64 -12.96 -3.29
CA HIS A 56 -1.87 -12.87 -4.53
C HIS A 56 -1.46 -11.41 -4.80
N ILE A 57 -0.20 -11.20 -5.17
CA ILE A 57 0.39 -9.86 -5.32
C ILE A 57 -0.34 -8.96 -6.32
N SER A 58 -0.92 -9.53 -7.38
CA SER A 58 -1.69 -8.76 -8.37
C SER A 58 -2.95 -8.11 -7.81
N GLY A 59 -3.45 -8.57 -6.66
CA GLY A 59 -4.64 -8.05 -5.99
C GLY A 59 -4.34 -7.07 -4.85
N TRP A 60 -3.07 -6.71 -4.62
CA TRP A 60 -2.71 -5.80 -3.55
C TRP A 60 -3.21 -4.38 -3.81
N ASP A 61 -3.87 -3.78 -2.82
CA ASP A 61 -4.28 -2.39 -2.83
C ASP A 61 -3.12 -1.52 -2.35
N VAL A 62 -2.52 -0.83 -3.32
CA VAL A 62 -1.42 0.13 -3.14
C VAL A 62 -1.85 1.56 -3.46
N SER A 63 -3.15 1.82 -3.59
CA SER A 63 -3.70 3.12 -4.00
C SER A 63 -3.39 4.27 -3.03
N ALA A 64 -3.05 3.95 -1.77
CA ALA A 64 -2.64 4.92 -0.76
C ALA A 64 -1.12 5.20 -0.75
N ILE A 65 -0.33 4.44 -1.51
CA ILE A 65 1.13 4.47 -1.45
C ILE A 65 1.69 5.57 -2.37
N THR A 66 2.40 6.51 -1.76
CA THR A 66 3.02 7.65 -2.47
C THR A 66 4.50 7.45 -2.77
N ASP A 67 5.19 6.61 -1.98
CA ASP A 67 6.59 6.23 -2.18
C ASP A 67 6.66 4.72 -2.45
N MET A 68 7.04 4.37 -3.68
CA MET A 68 7.28 3.02 -4.17
C MET A 68 8.76 2.80 -4.54
N SER A 69 9.65 3.72 -4.13
CA SER A 69 11.07 3.62 -4.45
C SER A 69 11.67 2.34 -3.87
N MET A 70 12.52 1.70 -4.68
CA MET A 70 13.30 0.51 -4.33
C MET A 70 12.52 -0.75 -3.88
N LEU A 71 11.19 -0.82 -4.07
CA LEU A 71 10.38 -1.98 -3.63
C LEU A 71 10.87 -3.33 -4.16
N PHE A 72 11.34 -3.39 -5.40
CA PHE A 72 11.86 -4.60 -6.06
C PHE A 72 13.37 -4.52 -6.32
N CYS A 73 14.10 -3.67 -5.59
CA CYS A 73 15.53 -3.52 -5.84
C CYS A 73 16.32 -4.77 -5.40
N GLY A 74 17.12 -5.32 -6.32
CA GLY A 74 17.99 -6.48 -6.10
C GLY A 74 19.43 -6.15 -5.71
N HIS A 75 19.83 -4.88 -5.73
CA HIS A 75 21.18 -4.49 -5.35
C HIS A 75 21.37 -4.34 -3.84
N SER A 76 22.52 -4.81 -3.33
CA SER A 76 22.89 -4.74 -1.90
C SER A 76 22.85 -3.32 -1.29
N TRP A 77 23.06 -2.28 -2.10
CA TRP A 77 23.00 -0.89 -1.63
C TRP A 77 21.58 -0.46 -1.22
N CYS A 78 20.54 -1.08 -1.78
CA CYS A 78 19.14 -0.78 -1.46
C CYS A 78 18.77 -1.17 -0.03
N ALA A 79 19.35 -2.25 0.50
CA ALA A 79 19.16 -2.64 1.90
C ALA A 79 19.62 -1.56 2.89
N SER A 80 20.63 -0.77 2.51
CA SER A 80 21.13 0.36 3.31
C SER A 80 20.41 1.68 3.04
N SER A 81 19.57 1.73 1.99
CA SER A 81 18.97 2.96 1.46
C SER A 81 17.44 3.00 1.61
N GLY A 82 16.84 2.03 2.31
CA GLY A 82 15.41 1.97 2.56
C GLY A 82 14.60 1.11 1.58
N GLY A 83 15.27 0.27 0.78
CA GLY A 83 14.66 -0.68 -0.17
C GLY A 83 14.41 -2.09 0.38
N GLY A 84 14.51 -2.29 1.70
CA GLY A 84 14.23 -3.59 2.32
C GLY A 84 15.25 -4.70 2.00
N SER A 85 14.79 -5.94 2.12
CA SER A 85 15.59 -7.14 1.81
C SER A 85 15.83 -7.26 0.31
N THR A 86 17.07 -7.57 -0.08
CA THR A 86 17.43 -7.83 -1.49
C THR A 86 17.31 -9.30 -1.87
N THR A 87 16.93 -10.17 -0.92
CA THR A 87 16.84 -11.62 -1.13
C THR A 87 15.76 -11.98 -2.15
N GLY A 88 16.13 -12.69 -3.21
CA GLY A 88 15.22 -13.17 -4.26
C GLY A 88 14.69 -12.10 -5.22
N LYS A 89 15.02 -10.82 -4.99
CA LYS A 89 14.57 -9.67 -5.79
C LYS A 89 15.11 -9.67 -7.21
N ASP A 90 16.30 -10.23 -7.42
CA ASP A 90 16.95 -10.36 -8.72
C ASP A 90 16.16 -11.26 -9.70
N THR A 91 15.48 -12.28 -9.17
CA THR A 91 14.66 -13.23 -9.97
C THR A 91 13.15 -13.06 -9.79
N CYS A 92 12.71 -12.21 -8.86
CA CYS A 92 11.30 -11.98 -8.57
C CYS A 92 10.61 -11.26 -9.75
N ASN A 93 9.64 -11.92 -10.39
CA ASN A 93 8.85 -11.34 -11.48
C ASN A 93 7.33 -11.45 -11.20
N PRO A 94 6.81 -10.68 -10.22
CA PRO A 94 5.40 -10.72 -9.87
C PRO A 94 4.53 -9.96 -10.89
N ASP A 95 3.30 -10.45 -11.10
CA ASP A 95 2.30 -9.69 -11.84
C ASP A 95 1.76 -8.54 -11.00
N ILE A 96 2.32 -7.35 -11.24
CA ILE A 96 1.92 -6.08 -10.62
C ILE A 96 1.21 -5.15 -11.61
N GLY A 97 0.84 -5.66 -12.80
CA GLY A 97 0.23 -4.86 -13.86
C GLY A 97 -1.16 -4.31 -13.51
N SER A 98 -1.78 -4.85 -12.47
CA SER A 98 -3.11 -4.43 -11.97
C SER A 98 -3.05 -3.41 -10.83
N TRP A 99 -1.86 -3.04 -10.36
CA TRP A 99 -1.72 -2.10 -9.25
C TRP A 99 -2.18 -0.69 -9.64
N ASP A 100 -3.04 -0.09 -8.80
CA ASP A 100 -3.36 1.32 -8.91
C ASP A 100 -2.24 2.15 -8.29
N VAL A 101 -1.35 2.64 -9.16
CA VAL A 101 -0.19 3.47 -8.77
C VAL A 101 -0.47 4.97 -8.94
N SER A 102 -1.74 5.39 -9.07
CA SER A 102 -2.09 6.79 -9.35
C SER A 102 -1.66 7.78 -8.28
N ALA A 103 -1.50 7.33 -7.03
CA ALA A 103 -0.99 8.13 -5.92
C ALA A 103 0.54 8.17 -5.82
N ALA A 104 1.25 7.29 -6.53
CA ALA A 104 2.69 7.17 -6.42
C ALA A 104 3.40 8.39 -7.02
N THR A 105 4.30 8.97 -6.23
CA THR A 105 5.09 10.16 -6.56
C THR A 105 6.58 9.85 -6.69
N ASP A 106 7.05 8.77 -6.06
CA ASP A 106 8.42 8.29 -6.16
C ASP A 106 8.44 6.79 -6.51
N MET A 107 9.08 6.45 -7.63
CA MET A 107 9.33 5.07 -8.07
C MET A 107 10.83 4.85 -8.36
N SER A 108 11.69 5.69 -7.81
CA SER A 108 13.13 5.64 -8.07
C SER A 108 13.72 4.30 -7.67
N GLY A 109 14.54 3.72 -8.56
CA GLY A 109 15.20 2.44 -8.31
C GLY A 109 14.28 1.25 -8.05
N MET A 110 12.98 1.34 -8.35
CA MET A 110 11.99 0.30 -8.00
C MET A 110 12.41 -1.10 -8.47
N PHE A 111 13.02 -1.22 -9.66
CA PHE A 111 13.50 -2.49 -10.24
C PHE A 111 15.02 -2.52 -10.44
N ASP A 112 15.79 -1.69 -9.73
CA ASP A 112 17.24 -1.65 -9.91
C ASP A 112 17.87 -3.00 -9.51
N GLY A 113 18.72 -3.56 -10.36
CA GLY A 113 19.30 -4.89 -10.17
C GLY A 113 18.36 -6.08 -10.41
N ALA A 114 17.13 -5.87 -10.87
CA ALA A 114 16.26 -6.95 -11.34
C ALA A 114 16.82 -7.57 -12.63
N SER A 115 16.78 -8.89 -12.73
CA SER A 115 17.31 -9.65 -13.89
C SER A 115 16.25 -10.46 -14.64
N SER A 116 15.02 -10.53 -14.12
CA SER A 116 13.87 -11.26 -14.68
C SER A 116 12.74 -10.29 -15.01
N PHE A 117 12.13 -10.41 -16.21
CA PHE A 117 11.02 -9.59 -16.71
C PHE A 117 10.13 -10.39 -17.66
#